data_AF-A0A2K3M780-F1
#
_entry.id   AF-A0A2K3M780-F1
#
_cell.length_a   1.000
_cell.length_b   1.000
_cell.length_c   1.000
_cell.angle_alpha   90.00
_cell.angle_beta   90.00
_cell.angle_gamma   90.00
#
_symmetry.space_group_name_H-M   'P 1'
#
loop_
_entity.id
_entity.type
_entity.pdbx_description
1 polymer ?
#
loop_
_entity_poly.entity_id
_entity_poly.type
_entity_poly.pdbx_seq_one_letter_code
_entity_poly.pdbx_strand_id
1 'polypeptide(L)'
;MDISSPTNVRHVAHVTFDRFNGFLGLPDEFEPDFPRRPPSASATVFGVSTESMQLSYDSRGNSVPTILLLMQRHLYVQGGLQVEGIFRINADNSQEEHVRDQLNLGLVPEDIDVHCLAGLIK
;
A
#
# COMPACT_ATOMS: atom_id res chain seq x y z
N MET A 1 -11.94 10.63 -39.78
CA MET A 1 -12.44 9.63 -38.83
C MET A 1 -13.15 10.41 -37.74
N ASP A 2 -14.47 10.58 -37.86
CA ASP A 2 -15.28 11.34 -36.90
C ASP A 2 -15.73 10.41 -35.78
N ILE A 3 -15.11 10.52 -34.61
CA ILE A 3 -15.53 9.77 -33.42
C ILE A 3 -16.76 10.50 -32.86
N SER A 4 -17.94 9.90 -32.97
CA SER A 4 -19.15 10.43 -32.34
C SER A 4 -19.02 10.40 -30.81
N SER A 5 -19.64 11.37 -30.13
CA SER A 5 -19.63 11.41 -28.66
C SER A 5 -20.29 10.15 -28.07
N PRO A 6 -19.78 9.62 -26.94
CA PRO A 6 -20.31 8.40 -26.34
C PRO A 6 -21.79 8.61 -25.98
N THR A 7 -22.68 7.88 -26.64
CA THR A 7 -24.14 8.07 -26.56
C THR A 7 -24.81 7.21 -25.50
N ASN A 8 -24.05 6.36 -24.79
CA ASN A 8 -24.58 5.45 -23.79
C ASN A 8 -23.68 5.39 -22.54
N VAL A 9 -23.46 6.55 -21.91
CA VAL A 9 -22.80 6.64 -20.60
C VAL A 9 -23.87 6.56 -19.52
N ARG A 10 -23.78 5.55 -18.65
CA ARG A 10 -24.58 5.46 -17.43
C ARG A 10 -23.69 5.77 -16.23
N HIS A 11 -24.04 6.80 -15.47
CA HIS A 11 -23.40 7.05 -14.18
C HIS A 11 -23.98 6.06 -13.17
N VAL A 12 -23.19 5.07 -12.76
CA VAL A 12 -23.64 4.00 -11.86
C VAL A 12 -23.37 4.36 -10.40
N ALA A 13 -22.18 4.89 -10.10
CA ALA A 13 -21.81 5.35 -8.76
C ALA A 13 -20.76 6.47 -8.83
N HIS A 14 -20.69 7.30 -7.79
CA HIS A 14 -19.63 8.28 -7.61
C HIS A 14 -18.67 7.78 -6.53
N VAL A 15 -17.45 7.47 -6.93
CA VAL A 15 -16.41 6.95 -6.03
C VAL A 15 -15.35 8.02 -5.81
N THR A 16 -14.97 8.25 -4.56
CA THR A 16 -13.87 9.15 -4.19
C THR A 16 -12.89 8.43 -3.28
N PHE A 17 -11.60 8.73 -3.41
CA PHE A 17 -10.61 8.23 -2.46
C PHE A 17 -10.44 9.22 -1.30
N ASP A 18 -10.66 8.75 -0.08
CA ASP A 18 -10.29 9.43 1.14
C ASP A 18 -9.07 8.76 1.77
N ARG A 19 -8.11 9.56 2.20
CA ARG A 19 -6.84 9.03 2.70
C ARG A 19 -6.98 8.25 3.99
N PHE A 20 -7.98 8.49 4.82
CA PHE A 20 -8.12 7.75 6.09
C PHE A 20 -9.12 6.61 5.98
N ASN A 21 -10.12 6.76 5.12
CA ASN A 21 -11.26 5.85 5.01
C ASN A 21 -11.24 4.97 3.76
N GLY A 22 -10.31 5.17 2.83
CA GLY A 22 -10.22 4.42 1.57
C GLY A 22 -11.21 4.92 0.53
N PHE A 23 -11.74 4.03 -0.31
CA PHE A 23 -12.73 4.42 -1.30
C PHE A 23 -14.10 4.63 -0.65
N LEU A 24 -14.64 5.83 -0.79
CA LEU A 24 -16.00 6.20 -0.37
C LEU A 24 -16.94 6.09 -1.58
N GLY A 25 -18.07 5.42 -1.37
CA GLY A 25 -19.08 5.23 -2.43
C GLY A 25 -18.77 4.11 -3.42
N LEU A 26 -17.77 3.26 -3.14
CA LEU A 26 -17.50 2.05 -3.93
C LEU A 26 -18.66 1.05 -3.73
N PRO A 27 -19.37 0.64 -4.80
CA PRO A 27 -20.41 -0.38 -4.69
C PRO A 27 -19.84 -1.74 -4.26
N ASP A 28 -20.61 -2.51 -3.50
CA ASP A 28 -20.17 -3.79 -2.92
C ASP A 28 -19.74 -4.81 -4.00
N GLU A 29 -20.30 -4.73 -5.22
CA GLU A 29 -19.91 -5.61 -6.33
C GLU A 29 -18.46 -5.43 -6.81
N PHE A 30 -17.81 -4.30 -6.50
CA PHE A 30 -16.43 -3.99 -6.89
C PHE A 30 -15.41 -4.21 -5.78
N GLU A 31 -15.85 -4.60 -4.58
CA GLU A 31 -14.96 -4.96 -3.47
C GLU A 31 -14.05 -6.17 -3.70
N PRO A 32 -14.43 -7.20 -4.48
CA PRO A 32 -13.54 -8.33 -4.76
C PRO A 32 -12.26 -7.91 -5.49
N ASP A 33 -12.35 -6.90 -6.35
CA ASP A 33 -11.23 -6.40 -7.15
C ASP A 33 -10.44 -5.32 -6.40
N PHE A 34 -11.10 -4.59 -5.48
CA PHE A 34 -10.49 -3.51 -4.71
C PHE A 34 -10.91 -3.60 -3.24
N PRO A 35 -9.97 -3.85 -2.31
CA PRO A 35 -10.31 -3.82 -0.88
C PRO A 35 -10.88 -2.43 -0.54
N ARG A 36 -11.89 -2.38 0.35
CA ARG A 36 -12.52 -1.11 0.80
C ARG A 36 -11.50 -0.07 1.29
N ARG A 37 -10.37 -0.54 1.81
CA ARG A 37 -9.26 0.27 2.34
C ARG A 37 -7.97 -0.15 1.65
N PRO A 38 -7.78 0.19 0.37
CA PRO A 38 -6.54 -0.09 -0.31
C PRO A 38 -5.46 0.84 0.23
N PRO A 39 -4.19 0.40 0.29
CA PRO A 39 -3.10 1.20 0.85
C PRO A 39 -2.80 2.48 0.05
N SER A 40 -3.39 2.64 -1.14
CA SER A 40 -3.25 3.77 -2.05
C SER A 40 -4.49 3.88 -2.96
N ALA A 41 -4.71 5.07 -3.55
CA ALA A 41 -5.66 5.27 -4.65
C ALA A 41 -5.18 4.63 -5.96
N SER A 42 -3.91 4.22 -6.02
CA SER A 42 -3.27 3.53 -7.15
C SER A 42 -3.23 2.02 -6.91
N ALA A 43 -3.01 1.26 -8.00
CA ALA A 43 -2.65 -0.15 -7.93
C ALA A 43 -1.30 -0.39 -7.22
N THR A 44 -0.46 0.64 -7.09
CA THR A 44 0.83 0.56 -6.40
C THR A 44 0.88 1.46 -5.17
N VAL A 45 1.63 0.99 -4.15
CA VAL A 45 2.01 1.80 -2.98
C VAL A 45 3.37 2.47 -3.18
N PHE A 46 4.15 2.01 -4.15
CA PHE A 46 5.46 2.57 -4.47
C PHE A 46 5.39 3.53 -5.66
N GLY A 47 6.26 4.55 -5.63
CA GLY A 47 6.35 5.53 -6.72
C GLY A 47 5.14 6.45 -6.85
N VAL A 48 4.31 6.53 -5.82
CA VAL A 48 3.09 7.35 -5.78
C VAL A 48 3.26 8.56 -4.87
N SER A 49 2.41 9.57 -5.07
CA SER A 49 2.37 10.75 -4.20
C SER A 49 1.89 10.36 -2.80
N THR A 50 2.41 11.03 -1.79
CA THR A 50 1.90 10.92 -0.41
C THR A 50 0.45 11.41 -0.28
N GLU A 51 -0.05 12.17 -1.26
CA GLU A 51 -1.44 12.62 -1.35
C GLU A 51 -2.39 11.52 -1.85
N SER A 52 -1.89 10.49 -2.52
CA SER A 52 -2.70 9.35 -2.96
C SER A 52 -2.59 8.14 -2.04
N MET A 53 -1.72 8.19 -1.03
CA MET A 53 -1.55 7.11 -0.07
C MET A 53 -2.65 7.10 0.98
N GLN A 54 -3.04 5.90 1.41
CA GLN A 54 -3.86 5.75 2.60
C GLN A 54 -3.01 6.04 3.85
N LEU A 55 -3.52 6.90 4.72
CA LEU A 55 -2.89 7.32 5.96
C LEU A 55 -3.58 6.69 7.18
N SER A 56 -2.79 6.52 8.22
CA SER A 56 -3.27 6.24 9.56
C SER A 56 -2.49 7.09 10.56
N TYR A 57 -2.81 6.94 11.84
CA TYR A 57 -2.12 7.65 12.91
C TYR A 57 -1.16 6.71 13.64
N ASP A 58 0.06 7.18 13.86
CA ASP A 58 0.98 6.52 14.79
C ASP A 58 0.54 6.76 16.25
N SER A 59 1.25 6.15 17.20
CA SER A 59 0.97 6.31 18.64
C SER A 59 1.16 7.73 19.16
N ARG A 60 1.78 8.62 18.38
CA ARG A 60 2.03 10.03 18.70
C ARG A 60 1.02 10.96 18.01
N GLY A 61 0.09 10.41 17.23
CA GLY A 61 -0.91 11.17 16.48
C GLY A 61 -0.41 11.76 15.16
N ASN A 62 0.76 11.34 14.67
CA ASN A 62 1.25 11.76 13.36
C ASN A 62 0.53 10.99 12.25
N SER A 63 0.16 11.70 11.18
CA SER A 63 -0.36 11.07 9.96
C SER A 63 0.79 10.40 9.19
N VAL A 64 0.73 9.08 9.02
CA VAL A 64 1.75 8.27 8.36
C VAL A 64 1.09 7.36 7.34
N PRO A 65 1.69 7.14 6.15
CA PRO A 65 1.23 6.11 5.22
C PRO A 65 1.05 4.76 5.92
N THR A 66 -0.13 4.17 5.76
CA THR A 66 -0.54 2.94 6.44
C THR A 66 0.45 1.81 6.14
N ILE A 67 0.95 1.73 4.91
CA ILE A 67 1.94 0.73 4.50
C ILE A 67 3.24 0.83 5.32
N LEU A 68 3.72 2.03 5.63
CA LEU A 68 4.93 2.22 6.44
C LEU A 68 4.71 1.76 7.89
N LEU A 69 3.53 1.98 8.45
CA LEU A 69 3.17 1.49 9.79
C LEU A 69 3.10 -0.04 9.82
N LEU A 70 2.55 -0.67 8.77
CA LEU A 70 2.50 -2.13 8.65
C LEU A 70 3.92 -2.72 8.56
N MET A 71 4.75 -2.17 7.68
CA MET A 71 6.14 -2.62 7.51
C MET A 71 6.96 -2.42 8.80
N GLN A 72 6.82 -1.27 9.47
CA GLN A 72 7.48 -1.01 10.75
C GLN A 72 7.06 -2.03 11.81
N ARG A 73 5.76 -2.32 11.92
CA ARG A 73 5.25 -3.31 12.88
C ARG A 73 5.85 -4.69 12.62
N HIS A 74 5.88 -5.14 11.37
CA HIS A 74 6.49 -6.42 10.99
C HIS A 74 7.98 -6.46 11.35
N LEU A 75 8.71 -5.39 11.04
CA LEU A 75 10.13 -5.26 11.39
C LEU A 75 10.34 -5.42 12.90
N TYR A 76 9.47 -4.85 13.74
CA TYR A 76 9.59 -4.94 15.19
C TYR A 76 9.21 -6.33 15.72
N VAL A 77 8.14 -6.93 15.21
CA VAL A 77 7.69 -8.28 15.61
C VAL A 77 8.73 -9.33 15.27
N GLN A 78 9.42 -9.21 14.14
CA GLN A 78 10.50 -10.10 13.73
C GLN A 78 11.84 -9.82 14.45
N GLY A 79 11.88 -8.89 15.41
CA GLY A 79 13.10 -8.57 16.15
C GLY A 79 14.14 -7.78 15.35
N GLY A 80 13.74 -7.13 14.26
CA GLY A 80 14.62 -6.38 13.35
C GLY A 80 15.47 -5.29 14.04
N LEU A 81 15.03 -4.78 15.19
CA LEU A 81 15.81 -3.83 16.01
C LEU A 81 17.08 -4.43 16.62
N GLN A 82 17.15 -5.75 16.78
CA GLN A 82 18.29 -6.47 17.32
C GLN A 82 19.20 -7.05 16.23
N VAL A 83 18.81 -6.90 14.97
CA VAL A 83 19.52 -7.47 13.84
C VAL A 83 20.72 -6.60 13.49
N GLU A 84 21.90 -7.22 13.43
CA GLU A 84 23.14 -6.53 13.09
C GLU A 84 23.04 -5.89 11.70
N GLY A 85 23.36 -4.61 11.60
CA GLY A 85 23.39 -3.93 10.31
C GLY A 85 22.01 -3.77 9.67
N ILE A 86 20.93 -3.78 10.44
CA ILE A 86 19.60 -3.39 9.94
C ILE A 86 19.66 -2.01 9.24
N PHE A 87 18.96 -1.86 8.12
CA PHE A 87 19.04 -0.74 7.17
C PHE A 87 20.38 -0.56 6.43
N ARG A 88 21.47 -1.18 6.87
CA ARG A 88 22.81 -1.09 6.25
C ARG A 88 23.10 -2.24 5.29
N ILE A 89 22.77 -3.46 5.67
CA ILE A 89 23.01 -4.66 4.85
C ILE A 89 21.92 -4.74 3.77
N ASN A 90 22.32 -5.04 2.54
CA ASN A 90 21.39 -5.34 1.45
C ASN A 90 21.04 -6.83 1.49
N ALA A 91 19.75 -7.15 1.43
CA ALA A 91 19.29 -8.53 1.28
C ALA A 91 19.53 -9.05 -0.13
N ASP A 92 19.25 -10.34 -0.32
CA ASP A 92 19.14 -10.91 -1.67
C ASP A 92 17.90 -10.34 -2.37
N ASN A 93 18.10 -9.77 -3.56
CA ASN A 93 17.05 -9.09 -4.33
C ASN A 93 16.10 -10.08 -5.04
N SER A 94 16.39 -11.39 -5.00
CA SER A 94 15.62 -12.40 -5.74
C SER A 94 14.12 -12.44 -5.41
N GLN A 95 13.72 -11.97 -4.22
CA GLN A 95 12.33 -11.94 -3.77
C GLN A 95 11.72 -10.53 -3.68
N GLU A 96 12.49 -9.47 -3.96
CA GLU A 96 12.05 -8.09 -3.73
C GLU A 96 10.78 -7.74 -4.54
N GLU A 97 10.74 -8.13 -5.82
CA GLU A 97 9.58 -7.91 -6.69
C GLU A 97 8.32 -8.59 -6.14
N HIS A 98 8.43 -9.85 -5.71
CA HIS A 98 7.31 -10.59 -5.14
C HIS A 98 6.78 -9.92 -3.86
N VAL A 99 7.68 -9.45 -3.00
CA VAL A 99 7.28 -8.71 -1.79
C VAL A 99 6.59 -7.40 -2.16
N ARG A 100 7.09 -6.66 -3.16
CA ARG A 100 6.48 -5.39 -3.58
C ARG A 100 5.05 -5.60 -4.07
N ASP A 101 4.78 -6.69 -4.78
CA ASP A 101 3.42 -7.03 -5.22
C ASP A 101 2.49 -7.28 -4.03
N GLN A 102 2.96 -7.99 -3.00
CA GLN A 102 2.18 -8.17 -1.77
C GLN A 102 1.94 -6.85 -1.03
N LEU A 103 2.95 -5.98 -0.97
CA LEU A 103 2.83 -4.66 -0.33
C LEU A 103 1.88 -3.75 -1.10
N ASN A 104 1.82 -3.85 -2.43
CA ASN A 104 0.82 -3.15 -3.24
C ASN A 104 -0.62 -3.55 -2.87
N LEU A 105 -0.82 -4.79 -2.40
CA LEU A 105 -2.08 -5.29 -1.86
C LEU A 105 -2.30 -4.97 -0.37
N GLY A 106 -1.34 -4.28 0.26
CA GLY A 106 -1.38 -3.97 1.69
C GLY A 106 -1.02 -5.14 2.60
N LEU A 107 -0.37 -6.17 2.07
CA LEU A 107 0.08 -7.36 2.80
C LEU A 107 1.59 -7.31 3.02
N VAL A 108 2.04 -7.64 4.23
CA VAL A 108 3.46 -7.82 4.54
C VAL A 108 3.71 -9.30 4.81
N PRO A 109 4.53 -10.01 4.02
CA PRO A 109 4.81 -11.43 4.24
C PRO A 109 5.38 -11.69 5.64
N GLU A 110 4.96 -12.79 6.29
CA GLU A 110 5.35 -13.13 7.66
C GLU A 110 6.81 -13.63 7.74
N ASP A 111 7.30 -14.26 6.69
CA ASP A 111 8.63 -14.87 6.56
C ASP A 111 9.62 -14.01 5.75
N ILE A 112 9.27 -12.73 5.54
CA ILE A 112 10.16 -11.79 4.86
C ILE A 112 11.49 -11.66 5.58
N ASP A 113 12.58 -11.65 4.81
CA ASP A 113 13.90 -11.30 5.33
C ASP A 113 13.90 -9.86 5.87
N VAL A 114 14.38 -9.69 7.09
CA VAL A 114 14.39 -8.40 7.81
C VAL A 114 15.24 -7.33 7.11
N HIS A 115 16.31 -7.71 6.40
CA HIS A 115 17.11 -6.78 5.61
C HIS A 115 16.40 -6.37 4.32
N CYS A 116 15.61 -7.28 3.72
CA CYS A 116 14.75 -6.98 2.58
C CYS A 116 13.64 -6.02 2.97
N LEU A 117 12.95 -6.29 4.08
CA LEU A 117 11.93 -5.39 4.63
C LEU A 117 12.51 -4.01 4.95
N ALA A 118 13.66 -3.96 5.61
CA ALA A 118 14.36 -2.70 5.88
C ALA A 118 14.81 -1.99 4.60
N GLY A 119 15.16 -2.75 3.56
CA GLY A 119 15.43 -2.27 2.21
C GLY A 119 14.24 -1.53 1.61
N LEU A 120 13.05 -2.14 1.70
CA LEU A 120 11.80 -1.60 1.14
C LEU A 120 11.23 -0.41 1.92
N ILE A 121 11.60 -0.23 3.19
CA ILE A 121 11.24 0.95 3.99
C ILE A 121 12.03 2.20 3.57
N LYS A 122 13.25 2.03 3.04
CA LYS A 122 14.13 3.14 2.62
C LYS A 122 13.63 3.81 1.35
#